data_AF-B0YCT8-F1
#
_entry.id   AF-B0YCT8-F1
#
_cell.length_a   1.000
_cell.length_b   1.000
_cell.length_c   1.000
_cell.angle_alpha   90.00
_cell.angle_beta   90.00
_cell.angle_gamma   90.00
#
_symmetry.space_group_name_H-M   'P 1'
#
loop_
_entity.id
_entity.type
_entity.pdbx_description
1 polymer ?
#
loop_
_entity_poly.entity_id
_entity_poly.type
_entity_poly.pdbx_seq_one_letter_code
_entity_poly.pdbx_strand_id
1 'polypeptide(L)'
;MSQNRPGVFSNLRMGENITQEPVELTALLSDHTEVVREKVQDGLTGETKEISYSQCKIVGNGSFGVVFQTKMMPSGEDAAIKRVLQDKRFKNRELQIMRIVRHPNIVELKAFYYSNGERKDEVYLNLVLEYVPETVYRASRYFNKLKTTMPMLEVKLYIYQLFRSLAYIHSQGICHRDIKPQNLLLDPSTGILKLCDFGSAKILVENEPNVSYICSRYYRAPELIFGATNYTTKIDVWSTGCVMAELMLGQPLFPGESGIDQLVEIIKVLGTPTREQIRTMNPNYMEHKFPQIKPHPFNKVFRRAPHEAIDLISALLEYTPTQRLSAIEAMCHPFFDELRDPNTRLPDSRHPGGAARDLPNLFDFSRHELSIAPALNSRLVPPHARAALEARGLDIDNFTPLTKEEMMARLD
;
A
#
# COMPACT_ATOMS: atom_id res chain seq x y z
N MET A 1 -35.04 44.24 1.56
CA MET A 1 -33.98 44.49 2.56
C MET A 1 -33.72 43.21 3.34
N SER A 2 -32.67 42.48 3.00
CA SER A 2 -32.07 41.45 3.86
C SER A 2 -30.60 41.34 3.47
N GLN A 3 -29.72 41.69 4.39
CA GLN A 3 -28.30 41.89 4.11
C GLN A 3 -27.53 40.57 4.00
N ASN A 4 -26.73 40.48 2.94
CA ASN A 4 -25.62 39.55 2.76
C ASN A 4 -24.63 39.61 3.93
N ARG A 5 -24.21 38.45 4.45
CA ARG A 5 -22.91 38.27 5.10
C ARG A 5 -22.16 37.15 4.38
N PRO A 6 -21.01 37.42 3.73
CA PRO A 6 -20.11 36.38 3.26
C PRO A 6 -19.25 35.87 4.43
N GLY A 7 -19.18 34.54 4.55
CA GLY A 7 -18.31 33.85 5.50
C GLY A 7 -16.85 34.03 5.12
N VAL A 8 -16.08 34.54 6.09
CA VAL A 8 -14.64 34.70 6.04
C VAL A 8 -14.00 33.32 6.15
N PHE A 9 -13.46 32.77 5.06
CA PHE A 9 -12.47 31.69 5.12
C PHE A 9 -11.08 32.30 5.05
N SER A 10 -10.36 32.11 6.15
CA SER A 10 -8.99 32.52 6.35
C SER A 10 -8.04 31.83 5.37
N ASN A 11 -7.23 32.66 4.72
CA ASN A 11 -6.04 32.27 3.98
C ASN A 11 -5.07 31.48 4.89
N LEU A 12 -4.97 30.18 4.69
CA LEU A 12 -3.77 29.43 5.08
C LEU A 12 -2.69 29.74 4.04
N ARG A 13 -1.87 30.74 4.37
CA ARG A 13 -0.65 31.04 3.63
C ARG A 13 0.26 29.81 3.65
N MET A 14 0.70 29.42 2.46
CA MET A 14 1.83 28.55 2.22
C MET A 14 3.02 29.06 3.02
N GLY A 15 3.53 28.23 3.93
CA GLY A 15 4.80 28.48 4.61
C GLY A 15 5.92 28.47 3.59
N GLU A 16 6.67 29.56 3.57
CA GLU A 16 7.88 29.76 2.78
C GLU A 16 8.91 28.67 3.10
N ASN A 17 9.66 28.26 2.07
CA ASN A 17 10.84 27.41 2.20
C ASN A 17 11.87 28.08 3.13
N ILE A 18 12.00 27.56 4.35
CA ILE A 18 13.15 27.85 5.21
C ILE A 18 14.08 26.65 5.13
N THR A 19 15.08 26.77 4.27
CA THR A 19 16.30 25.96 4.33
C THR A 19 17.10 26.36 5.57
N GLN A 20 16.82 25.70 6.69
CA GLN A 20 17.74 25.62 7.81
C GLN A 20 17.84 24.15 8.18
N GLU A 21 19.00 23.55 7.89
CA GLU A 21 19.34 22.25 8.45
C GLU A 21 19.33 22.38 9.99
N PRO A 22 18.50 21.61 10.72
CA PRO A 22 18.54 21.64 12.16
C PRO A 22 19.80 20.91 12.63
N VAL A 23 20.56 21.62 13.45
CA VAL A 23 21.90 21.27 13.96
C VAL A 23 21.93 19.95 14.76
N GLU A 24 20.79 19.30 15.04
CA GLU A 24 20.64 18.11 15.91
C GLU A 24 20.10 16.83 15.26
N LEU A 25 20.00 16.78 13.92
CA LEU A 25 20.07 15.48 13.23
C LEU A 25 21.36 14.71 13.62
N THR A 26 22.40 15.46 14.00
CA THR A 26 23.73 15.01 14.44
C THR A 26 23.74 14.09 15.66
N ALA A 27 22.76 14.16 16.57
CA ALA A 27 22.75 13.30 17.77
C ALA A 27 22.32 11.84 17.50
N LEU A 28 21.51 11.62 16.45
CA LEU A 28 21.25 10.27 15.92
C LEU A 28 22.24 9.89 14.81
N LEU A 29 22.90 10.88 14.21
CA LEU A 29 23.99 10.67 13.26
C LEU A 29 25.36 10.63 13.95
N SER A 30 25.42 10.38 15.26
CA SER A 30 26.68 10.22 15.98
C SER A 30 27.43 9.00 15.46
N ASP A 31 28.76 9.03 15.63
CA ASP A 31 29.74 8.05 15.14
C ASP A 31 29.20 6.62 15.04
N HIS A 32 29.60 5.88 13.99
CA HIS A 32 29.17 4.50 13.64
C HIS A 32 29.30 3.42 14.76
N THR A 33 29.66 3.82 15.98
CA THR A 33 29.96 3.06 17.18
C THR A 33 29.05 3.34 18.39
N GLU A 34 28.20 4.37 18.41
CA GLU A 34 27.34 4.60 19.59
C GLU A 34 26.16 3.61 19.61
N VAL A 35 26.04 2.86 20.72
CA VAL A 35 24.97 1.87 20.93
C VAL A 35 23.87 2.51 21.76
N VAL A 36 22.70 2.67 21.16
CA VAL A 36 21.50 3.14 21.85
C VAL A 36 20.78 1.95 22.47
N ARG A 37 20.35 2.08 23.73
CA ARG A 37 19.55 1.07 24.44
C ARG A 37 18.20 1.68 24.82
N GLU A 38 17.13 0.97 24.47
CA GLU A 38 15.76 1.44 24.70
C GLU A 38 14.92 0.34 25.34
N LYS A 39 14.10 0.75 26.31
CA LYS A 39 13.06 -0.11 26.89
C LYS A 39 11.80 0.04 26.02
N VAL A 40 11.41 -1.04 25.36
CA VAL A 40 10.37 -1.05 24.34
C VAL A 40 9.25 -2.03 24.66
N GLN A 41 8.11 -1.85 24.00
CA GLN A 41 7.02 -2.82 24.00
C GLN A 41 7.12 -3.69 22.75
N ASP A 42 7.00 -5.00 22.92
CA ASP A 42 6.94 -5.95 21.82
C ASP A 42 5.73 -5.65 20.91
N GLY A 43 5.93 -5.70 19.60
CA GLY A 43 4.87 -5.37 18.63
C GLY A 43 3.68 -6.35 18.67
N LEU A 44 3.93 -7.60 19.07
CA LEU A 44 2.89 -8.62 19.27
C LEU A 44 2.32 -8.56 20.67
N THR A 45 3.15 -8.91 21.66
CA THR A 45 2.66 -9.26 22.99
C THR A 45 2.40 -8.02 23.83
N GLY A 46 3.00 -6.88 23.46
CA GLY A 46 3.04 -5.68 24.29
C GLY A 46 3.91 -5.83 25.53
N GLU A 47 4.57 -6.99 25.71
CA GLU A 47 5.50 -7.22 26.81
C GLU A 47 6.69 -6.28 26.68
N THR A 48 7.21 -5.88 27.83
CA THR A 48 8.33 -4.97 27.87
C THR A 48 9.64 -5.73 27.72
N LYS A 49 10.49 -5.30 26.78
CA LYS A 49 11.84 -5.82 26.55
C LYS A 49 12.83 -4.68 26.35
N GLU A 50 14.12 -4.97 26.50
CA GLU A 50 15.18 -4.04 26.12
C GLU A 50 15.67 -4.40 24.72
N ILE A 51 15.87 -3.38 23.86
CA ILE A 51 16.55 -3.53 22.59
C ILE A 51 17.79 -2.65 22.58
N SER A 52 18.79 -3.06 21.81
CA SER A 52 19.97 -2.26 21.52
C SER A 52 20.12 -2.12 20.02
N TYR A 53 20.47 -0.93 19.55
CA TYR A 53 20.70 -0.68 18.13
C TYR A 53 21.78 0.39 17.92
N SER A 54 22.33 0.45 16.71
CA SER A 54 23.40 1.39 16.33
C SER A 54 23.20 1.85 14.88
N GLN A 55 24.07 2.74 14.39
CA GLN A 55 24.14 3.13 12.98
C GLN A 55 22.81 3.66 12.43
N CYS A 56 22.31 4.77 13.00
CA CYS A 56 21.07 5.39 12.56
C CYS A 56 21.28 6.30 11.34
N LYS A 57 20.78 5.90 10.17
CA LYS A 57 20.80 6.70 8.94
C LYS A 57 19.38 7.07 8.53
N ILE A 58 19.13 8.35 8.23
CA ILE A 58 17.84 8.74 7.65
C ILE A 58 17.68 8.15 6.25
N VAL A 59 16.59 7.43 6.05
CA VAL A 59 16.21 6.84 4.75
C VAL A 59 14.92 7.43 4.18
N GLY A 60 14.15 8.15 4.99
CA GLY A 60 12.96 8.88 4.56
C GLY A 60 12.60 10.02 5.51
N ASN A 61 12.10 11.11 4.95
CA ASN A 61 11.57 12.26 5.69
C ASN A 61 10.30 12.73 4.97
N GLY A 62 9.18 12.84 5.69
CA GLY A 62 7.89 13.22 5.11
C GLY A 62 6.94 13.80 6.16
N SER A 63 5.72 14.14 5.71
CA SER A 63 4.68 14.75 6.55
C SER A 63 4.31 13.94 7.79
N PHE A 64 4.55 12.63 7.77
CA PHE A 64 4.19 11.71 8.83
C PHE A 64 5.34 11.41 9.80
N GLY A 65 6.54 11.96 9.59
CA GLY A 65 7.70 11.75 10.45
C GLY A 65 8.98 11.41 9.70
N VAL A 66 9.97 10.93 10.46
CA VAL A 66 11.31 10.59 9.97
C VAL A 66 11.53 9.09 10.12
N VAL A 67 12.12 8.47 9.10
CA VAL A 67 12.46 7.04 9.09
C VAL A 67 13.97 6.88 9.10
N PHE A 68 14.47 6.13 10.08
CA PHE A 68 15.87 5.76 10.24
C PHE A 68 16.05 4.29 9.86
N GLN A 69 17.08 3.97 9.08
CA GLN A 69 17.66 2.63 9.04
C GLN A 69 18.61 2.50 10.22
N THR A 70 18.57 1.37 10.91
CA THR A 70 19.42 1.07 12.06
C THR A 70 19.86 -0.39 12.04
N LYS A 71 20.89 -0.72 12.82
CA LYS A 71 21.40 -2.08 12.98
C LYS A 71 21.13 -2.59 14.39
N MET A 72 20.32 -3.63 14.50
CA MET A 72 19.95 -4.27 15.76
C MET A 72 21.13 -5.03 16.37
N MET A 73 21.24 -5.01 17.70
CA MET A 73 22.29 -5.69 18.46
C MET A 73 21.68 -6.70 19.44
N PRO A 74 22.28 -7.89 19.62
CA PRO A 74 23.52 -8.37 19.01
C PRO A 74 23.34 -9.03 17.64
N SER A 75 22.12 -9.14 17.11
CA SER A 75 21.84 -9.92 15.88
C SER A 75 22.53 -9.36 14.63
N GLY A 76 22.83 -8.07 14.58
CA GLY A 76 23.36 -7.39 13.41
C GLY A 76 22.34 -7.20 12.28
N GLU A 77 21.06 -7.48 12.52
CA GLU A 77 19.99 -7.36 11.54
C GLU A 77 19.64 -5.89 11.29
N ASP A 78 19.40 -5.50 10.03
CA ASP A 78 18.84 -4.19 9.72
C ASP A 78 17.39 -4.06 10.23
N ALA A 79 17.04 -2.86 10.70
CA ALA A 79 15.67 -2.47 11.06
C ALA A 79 15.38 -1.04 10.58
N ALA A 80 14.10 -0.70 10.51
CA ALA A 80 13.64 0.66 10.24
C ALA A 80 12.92 1.22 11.46
N ILE A 81 13.33 2.39 11.97
CA ILE A 81 12.63 3.10 13.04
C ILE A 81 11.88 4.28 12.42
N LYS A 82 10.54 4.21 12.41
CA LYS A 82 9.69 5.35 12.02
C LYS A 82 9.35 6.15 13.28
N ARG A 83 9.89 7.37 13.36
CA ARG A 83 9.65 8.32 14.45
C ARG A 83 8.59 9.32 14.04
N VAL A 84 7.48 9.35 14.77
CA VAL A 84 6.33 10.23 14.51
C VAL A 84 6.00 11.06 15.75
N LEU A 85 5.63 12.33 15.57
CA LEU A 85 5.18 13.16 16.69
C LEU A 85 3.86 12.61 17.23
N GLN A 86 3.80 12.36 18.54
CA GLN A 86 2.64 11.80 19.21
C GLN A 86 1.83 12.89 19.91
N ASP A 87 0.59 13.07 19.49
CA ASP A 87 -0.39 13.80 20.29
C ASP A 87 -0.83 12.92 21.48
N LYS A 88 -0.47 13.32 22.70
CA LYS A 88 -0.77 12.59 23.94
C LYS A 88 -2.26 12.37 24.19
N ARG A 89 -3.14 13.13 23.51
CA ARG A 89 -4.60 13.07 23.69
C ARG A 89 -5.25 11.93 22.90
N PHE A 90 -4.56 11.38 21.91
CA PHE A 90 -5.14 10.40 20.99
C PHE A 90 -4.26 9.15 20.89
N LYS A 91 -4.90 7.99 20.80
CA LYS A 91 -4.19 6.76 20.41
C LYS A 91 -3.70 6.90 18.96
N ASN A 92 -2.50 6.42 18.69
CA ASN A 92 -1.97 6.42 17.33
C ASN A 92 -2.60 5.28 16.51
N ARG A 93 -3.33 5.63 15.46
CA ARG A 93 -4.03 4.67 14.62
C ARG A 93 -3.08 3.74 13.87
N GLU A 94 -1.94 4.25 13.42
CA GLU A 94 -0.93 3.43 12.72
C GLU A 94 -0.43 2.33 13.66
N LEU A 95 -0.06 2.68 14.90
CA LEU A 95 0.32 1.69 15.91
C LEU A 95 -0.80 0.67 16.17
N GLN A 96 -2.04 1.13 16.35
CA GLN A 96 -3.17 0.24 16.61
C GLN A 96 -3.38 -0.78 15.49
N ILE A 97 -3.28 -0.36 14.23
CA ILE A 97 -3.40 -1.25 13.07
C ILE A 97 -2.18 -2.18 12.96
N MET A 98 -0.97 -1.64 13.09
CA MET A 98 0.28 -2.41 12.97
C MET A 98 0.42 -3.52 14.02
N ARG A 99 -0.23 -3.40 15.18
CA ARG A 99 -0.23 -4.46 16.21
C ARG A 99 -1.08 -5.67 15.82
N ILE A 100 -2.13 -5.48 15.03
CA ILE A 100 -3.09 -6.55 14.68
C ILE A 100 -2.85 -7.17 13.30
N VAL A 101 -2.17 -6.47 12.39
CA VAL A 101 -1.88 -7.01 11.04
C VAL A 101 -0.58 -7.82 11.03
N ARG A 102 -0.66 -9.05 10.53
CA ARG A 102 0.48 -9.98 10.40
C ARG A 102 0.35 -10.78 9.12
N HIS A 103 1.22 -10.52 8.15
CA HIS A 103 1.11 -11.14 6.85
C HIS A 103 2.48 -11.12 6.13
N PRO A 104 2.87 -12.15 5.37
CA PRO A 104 4.16 -12.20 4.69
C PRO A 104 4.41 -10.97 3.79
N ASN A 105 3.36 -10.44 3.18
CA ASN A 105 3.40 -9.25 2.31
C ASN A 105 3.05 -7.92 3.00
N ILE A 106 3.17 -7.83 4.33
CA ILE A 106 3.03 -6.58 5.09
C ILE A 106 4.28 -6.42 5.96
N VAL A 107 4.76 -5.18 6.11
CA VAL A 107 5.89 -4.86 6.97
C VAL A 107 5.58 -5.24 8.44
N GLU A 108 6.47 -5.98 9.10
CA GLU A 108 6.31 -6.40 10.48
C GLU A 108 6.66 -5.28 11.47
N LEU A 109 5.79 -5.07 12.47
CA LEU A 109 6.09 -4.30 13.67
C LEU A 109 6.81 -5.19 14.69
N LYS A 110 8.12 -4.99 14.85
CA LYS A 110 8.95 -5.74 15.81
C LYS A 110 8.79 -5.22 17.24
N ALA A 111 8.71 -3.90 17.41
CA ALA A 111 8.56 -3.24 18.70
C ALA A 111 8.09 -1.79 18.53
N PHE A 112 7.70 -1.14 19.62
CA PHE A 112 7.48 0.30 19.66
C PHE A 112 7.82 0.89 21.03
N TYR A 113 8.14 2.18 21.06
CA TYR A 113 8.43 2.91 22.30
C TYR A 113 8.19 4.40 22.14
N TYR A 114 8.08 5.10 23.26
CA TYR A 114 7.92 6.55 23.30
C TYR A 114 9.22 7.20 23.76
N SER A 115 9.60 8.29 23.11
CA SER A 115 10.76 9.11 23.49
C SER A 115 10.34 10.58 23.63
N ASN A 116 11.01 11.33 24.49
CA ASN A 116 10.76 12.77 24.61
C ASN A 116 11.44 13.53 23.46
N GLY A 117 10.83 14.64 23.04
CA GLY A 117 11.40 15.58 22.08
C GLY A 117 12.33 16.61 22.72
N GLU A 118 12.93 17.45 21.87
CA GLU A 118 13.74 18.60 22.30
C GLU A 118 12.91 19.63 23.04
N ARG A 119 11.68 19.90 22.55
CA ARG A 119 10.78 20.83 23.20
C ARG A 119 10.08 20.15 24.36
N LYS A 120 9.92 20.92 25.44
CA LYS A 120 9.10 20.54 26.58
C LYS A 120 7.71 20.12 26.08
N ASP A 121 7.25 18.98 26.55
CA ASP A 121 5.97 18.33 26.21
C ASP A 121 5.88 17.59 24.87
N GLU A 122 6.87 17.67 23.98
CA GLU A 122 6.92 16.83 22.78
C GLU A 122 7.21 15.37 23.16
N VAL A 123 6.38 14.46 22.65
CA VAL A 123 6.61 13.03 22.74
C VAL A 123 6.55 12.46 21.34
N TYR A 124 7.48 11.57 21.03
CA TYR A 124 7.54 10.85 19.78
C TYR A 124 7.18 9.40 20.03
N LEU A 125 6.40 8.83 19.12
CA LEU A 125 6.22 7.40 19.00
C LEU A 125 7.24 6.87 17.98
N ASN A 126 8.00 5.86 18.37
CA ASN A 126 8.97 5.18 17.53
C ASN A 126 8.46 3.78 17.22
N LEU A 127 8.23 3.48 15.95
CA LEU A 127 7.85 2.16 15.46
C LEU A 127 9.10 1.45 14.93
N VAL A 128 9.50 0.35 15.55
CA VAL A 128 10.60 -0.51 15.10
C VAL A 128 10.02 -1.56 14.15
N LEU A 129 10.36 -1.42 12.87
CA LEU A 129 9.84 -2.20 11.75
C LEU A 129 10.95 -3.08 11.16
N GLU A 130 10.56 -4.17 10.49
CA GLU A 130 11.50 -4.87 9.60
C GLU A 130 12.05 -3.94 8.51
N TYR A 131 13.31 -4.13 8.15
CA TYR A 131 13.93 -3.39 7.06
C TYR A 131 13.85 -4.17 5.76
N VAL A 132 13.47 -3.48 4.68
CA VAL A 132 13.43 -4.04 3.32
C VAL A 132 14.18 -3.06 2.40
N PRO A 133 15.12 -3.54 1.55
CA PRO A 133 16.18 -2.70 1.00
C PRO A 133 15.75 -1.72 -0.09
N GLU A 134 14.70 -2.03 -0.85
CA GLU A 134 14.23 -1.20 -1.96
C GLU A 134 12.72 -0.91 -1.87
N THR A 135 12.23 -0.04 -2.75
CA THR A 135 10.81 0.17 -3.00
C THR A 135 10.51 -0.06 -4.48
N VAL A 136 9.26 -0.38 -4.80
CA VAL A 136 8.79 -0.51 -6.19
C VAL A 136 9.04 0.79 -6.97
N TYR A 137 8.96 1.96 -6.32
CA TYR A 137 9.33 3.24 -6.93
C TYR A 137 10.79 3.27 -7.42
N ARG A 138 11.74 2.85 -6.58
CA ARG A 138 13.17 2.80 -6.94
C ARG A 138 13.43 1.76 -8.03
N ALA A 139 12.76 0.61 -7.95
CA ALA A 139 12.86 -0.44 -8.96
C ALA A 139 12.35 0.02 -10.33
N SER A 140 11.19 0.68 -10.38
CA SER A 140 10.65 1.29 -11.61
C SER A 140 11.62 2.33 -12.19
N ARG A 141 12.17 3.21 -11.34
CA ARG A 141 13.18 4.20 -11.75
C ARG A 141 14.46 3.58 -12.29
N TYR A 142 14.87 2.41 -11.80
CA TYR A 142 16.00 1.67 -12.35
C TYR A 142 15.77 1.26 -13.81
N PHE A 143 14.64 0.62 -14.11
CA PHE A 143 14.32 0.22 -15.49
C PHE A 143 14.14 1.42 -16.42
N ASN A 144 13.52 2.51 -15.93
CA ASN A 144 13.41 3.75 -16.69
C ASN A 144 14.77 4.33 -17.09
N LYS A 145 15.76 4.28 -16.21
CA LYS A 145 17.14 4.72 -16.53
C LYS A 145 17.77 3.85 -17.62
N LEU A 146 17.45 2.55 -17.63
CA LEU A 146 17.85 1.63 -18.70
C LEU A 146 17.04 1.79 -19.99
N LYS A 147 16.04 2.69 -20.01
CA LYS A 147 15.09 2.87 -21.12
C LYS A 147 14.31 1.59 -21.44
N THR A 148 14.07 0.77 -20.42
CA THR A 148 13.21 -0.42 -20.49
C THR A 148 12.06 -0.29 -19.49
N THR A 149 11.07 -1.16 -19.61
CA THR A 149 10.03 -1.33 -18.59
C THR A 149 10.43 -2.46 -17.65
N MET A 150 9.77 -2.54 -16.50
CA MET A 150 9.91 -3.68 -15.60
C MET A 150 9.48 -4.97 -16.35
N PRO A 151 10.21 -6.09 -16.21
CA PRO A 151 9.84 -7.36 -16.80
C PRO A 151 8.44 -7.80 -16.36
N MET A 152 7.66 -8.35 -17.30
CA MET A 152 6.24 -8.66 -17.04
C MET A 152 6.05 -9.68 -15.91
N LEU A 153 6.95 -10.65 -15.76
CA LEU A 153 6.91 -11.62 -14.66
C LEU A 153 7.09 -10.93 -13.29
N GLU A 154 7.93 -9.90 -13.19
CA GLU A 154 8.06 -9.10 -11.97
C GLU A 154 6.80 -8.27 -11.69
N VAL A 155 6.18 -7.71 -12.73
CA VAL A 155 4.88 -7.02 -12.60
C VAL A 155 3.82 -7.99 -12.05
N LYS A 156 3.72 -9.20 -12.61
CA LYS A 156 2.83 -10.25 -12.09
C LYS A 156 3.12 -10.54 -10.61
N LEU A 157 4.39 -10.80 -10.28
CA LEU A 157 4.82 -11.18 -8.94
C LEU A 157 4.51 -10.11 -7.89
N TYR A 158 4.82 -8.84 -8.19
CA TYR A 158 4.62 -7.74 -7.25
C TYR A 158 3.14 -7.37 -7.09
N ILE A 159 2.38 -7.32 -8.19
CA ILE A 159 0.95 -7.03 -8.13
C ILE A 159 0.17 -8.16 -7.43
N TYR A 160 0.55 -9.42 -7.62
CA TYR A 160 -0.06 -10.55 -6.89
C TYR A 160 0.14 -10.43 -5.38
N GLN A 161 1.38 -10.18 -4.94
CA GLN A 161 1.70 -10.00 -3.52
C GLN A 161 1.02 -8.76 -2.91
N LEU A 162 0.90 -7.67 -3.68
CA LEU A 162 0.12 -6.50 -3.27
C LEU A 162 -1.36 -6.86 -3.09
N PHE A 163 -2.00 -7.52 -4.06
CA PHE A 163 -3.39 -7.96 -3.90
C PHE A 163 -3.58 -8.92 -2.73
N ARG A 164 -2.62 -9.82 -2.47
CA ARG A 164 -2.66 -10.70 -1.29
C ARG A 164 -2.65 -9.91 0.01
N SER A 165 -1.75 -8.92 0.13
CA SER A 165 -1.72 -8.01 1.28
C SER A 165 -3.04 -7.23 1.44
N LEU A 166 -3.63 -6.77 0.33
CA LEU A 166 -4.87 -6.01 0.33
C LEU A 166 -6.07 -6.89 0.71
N ALA A 167 -6.16 -8.11 0.18
CA ALA A 167 -7.20 -9.07 0.55
C ALA A 167 -7.19 -9.31 2.06
N TYR A 168 -6.01 -9.53 2.63
CA TYR A 168 -5.83 -9.71 4.07
C TYR A 168 -6.33 -8.50 4.89
N ILE A 169 -5.89 -7.27 4.60
CA ILE A 169 -6.34 -6.10 5.38
C ILE A 169 -7.80 -5.72 5.12
N HIS A 170 -8.29 -5.89 3.88
CA HIS A 170 -9.67 -5.58 3.49
C HIS A 170 -10.66 -6.51 4.18
N SER A 171 -10.32 -7.79 4.35
CA SER A 171 -11.16 -8.75 5.10
C SER A 171 -11.34 -8.39 6.58
N GLN A 172 -10.43 -7.59 7.12
CA GLN A 172 -10.48 -7.05 8.47
C GLN A 172 -11.16 -5.67 8.53
N GLY A 173 -11.64 -5.14 7.41
CA GLY A 173 -12.24 -3.81 7.30
C GLY A 173 -11.24 -2.65 7.20
N ILE A 174 -9.93 -2.95 7.15
CA ILE A 174 -8.87 -1.93 7.07
C ILE A 174 -8.69 -1.51 5.61
N CYS A 175 -8.78 -0.20 5.35
CA CYS A 175 -8.38 0.40 4.08
C CYS A 175 -7.05 1.14 4.25
N HIS A 176 -6.11 0.94 3.33
CA HIS A 176 -4.77 1.56 3.42
C HIS A 176 -4.81 3.05 3.08
N ARG A 177 -5.56 3.43 2.03
CA ARG A 177 -5.81 4.82 1.60
C ARG A 177 -4.58 5.59 1.09
N ASP A 178 -3.47 4.91 0.82
CA ASP A 178 -2.26 5.52 0.24
C ASP A 178 -1.36 4.48 -0.46
N ILE A 179 -1.99 3.59 -1.25
CA ILE A 179 -1.25 2.65 -2.10
C ILE A 179 -0.56 3.42 -3.22
N LYS A 180 0.76 3.29 -3.29
CA LYS A 180 1.65 3.92 -4.28
C LYS A 180 3.01 3.22 -4.30
N PRO A 181 3.81 3.32 -5.36
CA PRO A 181 5.08 2.61 -5.49
C PRO A 181 6.08 2.87 -4.37
N GLN A 182 6.01 4.03 -3.68
CA GLN A 182 6.88 4.37 -2.55
C GLN A 182 6.55 3.58 -1.28
N ASN A 183 5.30 3.16 -1.12
CA ASN A 183 4.81 2.42 0.06
C ASN A 183 4.81 0.90 -0.17
N LEU A 184 5.42 0.45 -1.27
CA LEU A 184 5.60 -0.95 -1.60
C LEU A 184 7.09 -1.26 -1.49
N LEU A 185 7.47 -1.85 -0.36
CA LEU A 185 8.84 -2.30 -0.13
C LEU A 185 9.12 -3.54 -0.96
N LEU A 186 10.35 -3.66 -1.44
CA LEU A 186 10.78 -4.72 -2.33
C LEU A 186 12.16 -5.23 -1.90
N ASP A 187 12.30 -6.55 -1.80
CA ASP A 187 13.59 -7.21 -1.83
C ASP A 187 13.83 -7.80 -3.23
N PRO A 188 14.68 -7.17 -4.07
CA PRO A 188 14.95 -7.64 -5.41
C PRO A 188 15.67 -8.98 -5.45
N SER A 189 16.29 -9.43 -4.35
CA SER A 189 17.04 -10.68 -4.27
C SER A 189 16.14 -11.91 -4.04
N THR A 190 14.97 -11.70 -3.44
CA THR A 190 13.97 -12.75 -3.18
C THR A 190 12.69 -12.57 -3.98
N GLY A 191 12.45 -11.37 -4.52
CA GLY A 191 11.19 -11.00 -5.18
C GLY A 191 10.04 -10.73 -4.20
N ILE A 192 10.32 -10.66 -2.89
CA ILE A 192 9.31 -10.42 -1.85
C ILE A 192 8.89 -8.96 -1.87
N LEU A 193 7.58 -8.73 -1.95
CA LEU A 193 6.96 -7.41 -1.78
C LEU A 193 6.27 -7.32 -0.41
N LYS A 194 6.46 -6.18 0.28
CA LYS A 194 5.81 -5.87 1.55
C LYS A 194 5.16 -4.49 1.51
N LEU A 195 3.88 -4.44 1.84
CA LEU A 195 3.13 -3.20 2.03
C LEU A 195 3.56 -2.50 3.33
N CYS A 196 3.83 -1.20 3.27
CA CYS A 196 4.22 -0.40 4.43
C CYS A 196 3.46 0.93 4.52
N ASP A 197 3.70 1.68 5.60
CA ASP A 197 3.13 3.01 5.88
C ASP A 197 1.60 3.03 6.08
N PHE A 198 1.18 2.53 7.24
CA PHE A 198 -0.22 2.53 7.67
C PHE A 198 -0.65 3.86 8.31
N GLY A 199 0.14 4.93 8.17
CA GLY A 199 -0.16 6.25 8.73
C GLY A 199 -1.48 6.85 8.23
N SER A 200 -1.86 6.52 7.00
CA SER A 200 -3.15 6.91 6.41
C SER A 200 -4.24 5.84 6.55
N ALA A 201 -3.93 4.65 7.04
CA ALA A 201 -4.90 3.55 7.09
C ALA A 201 -6.05 3.83 8.06
N LYS A 202 -7.20 3.19 7.85
CA LYS A 202 -8.37 3.27 8.74
C LYS A 202 -9.24 2.03 8.59
N ILE A 203 -9.80 1.54 9.70
CA ILE A 203 -10.94 0.62 9.64
C ILE A 203 -12.16 1.41 9.18
N LEU A 204 -12.72 1.03 8.04
CA LEU A 204 -13.91 1.69 7.50
C LEU A 204 -15.15 1.06 8.15
N VAL A 205 -15.91 1.89 8.86
CA VAL A 205 -17.19 1.53 9.45
C VAL A 205 -18.29 2.01 8.53
N GLU A 206 -19.25 1.12 8.25
CA GLU A 206 -20.39 1.46 7.40
C GLU A 206 -21.17 2.64 8.00
N ASN A 207 -21.60 3.56 7.15
CA ASN A 207 -22.30 4.81 7.52
C ASN A 207 -21.47 5.86 8.29
N GLU A 208 -20.20 5.61 8.61
CA GLU A 208 -19.32 6.65 9.16
C GLU A 208 -18.65 7.46 8.03
N PRO A 209 -18.70 8.81 8.07
CA PRO A 209 -18.03 9.62 7.08
C PRO A 209 -16.50 9.56 7.23
N ASN A 210 -15.82 9.60 6.09
CA ASN A 210 -14.36 9.60 5.99
C ASN A 210 -13.87 10.81 5.22
N VAL A 211 -12.64 11.25 5.52
CA VAL A 211 -11.97 12.34 4.78
C VAL A 211 -11.75 11.91 3.34
N SER A 212 -12.23 12.72 2.39
CA SER A 212 -12.11 12.47 0.95
C SER A 212 -10.76 12.89 0.38
N TYR A 213 -10.16 13.97 0.90
CA TYR A 213 -8.83 14.42 0.52
C TYR A 213 -7.75 13.54 1.17
N ILE A 214 -7.66 12.31 0.68
CA ILE A 214 -6.72 11.26 1.08
C ILE A 214 -6.09 10.65 -0.18
N CYS A 215 -5.11 9.76 -0.01
CA CYS A 215 -4.33 9.14 -1.08
C CYS A 215 -3.45 10.13 -1.86
N SER A 216 -2.28 9.66 -2.26
CA SER A 216 -1.39 10.41 -3.14
C SER A 216 -2.02 10.61 -4.53
N ARG A 217 -1.89 11.82 -5.08
CA ARG A 217 -2.71 12.33 -6.20
C ARG A 217 -2.84 11.38 -7.39
N TYR A 218 -1.73 10.86 -7.91
CA TYR A 218 -1.73 10.01 -9.12
C TYR A 218 -2.45 8.67 -8.95
N TYR A 219 -2.61 8.21 -7.71
CA TYR A 219 -3.23 6.94 -7.35
C TYR A 219 -4.62 7.13 -6.74
N ARG A 220 -5.12 8.36 -6.68
CA ARG A 220 -6.39 8.71 -6.05
C ARG A 220 -7.56 8.27 -6.93
N ALA A 221 -8.47 7.50 -6.34
CA ALA A 221 -9.70 7.05 -6.99
C ALA A 221 -10.65 8.21 -7.34
N PRO A 222 -11.41 8.13 -8.44
CA PRO A 222 -12.22 9.23 -8.93
C PRO A 222 -13.30 9.66 -7.93
N GLU A 223 -13.90 8.74 -7.17
CA GLU A 223 -14.86 9.06 -6.10
C GLU A 223 -14.28 9.95 -5.00
N LEU A 224 -12.98 9.83 -4.70
CA LEU A 224 -12.30 10.71 -3.74
C LEU A 224 -12.12 12.11 -4.34
N ILE A 225 -11.87 12.21 -5.65
CA ILE A 225 -11.78 13.49 -6.37
C ILE A 225 -13.15 14.19 -6.39
N PHE A 226 -14.23 13.41 -6.54
CA PHE A 226 -15.61 13.88 -6.37
C PHE A 226 -15.99 14.15 -4.91
N GLY A 227 -15.08 13.97 -3.95
CA GLY A 227 -15.32 14.32 -2.56
C GLY A 227 -16.21 13.34 -1.79
N ALA A 228 -16.34 12.09 -2.23
CA ALA A 228 -17.11 11.08 -1.53
C ALA A 228 -16.54 10.82 -0.12
N THR A 229 -17.42 10.66 0.87
CA THR A 229 -17.04 10.39 2.27
C THR A 229 -17.42 8.98 2.73
N ASN A 230 -18.23 8.27 1.94
CA ASN A 230 -18.72 6.91 2.16
C ASN A 230 -18.03 5.89 1.24
N TYR A 231 -16.79 6.16 0.83
CA TYR A 231 -16.00 5.24 0.02
C TYR A 231 -15.65 3.95 0.78
N THR A 232 -15.26 2.90 0.05
CA THR A 232 -14.90 1.60 0.60
C THR A 232 -13.43 1.27 0.32
N THR A 233 -12.98 0.08 0.70
CA THR A 233 -11.66 -0.46 0.38
C THR A 233 -11.35 -0.54 -1.12
N LYS A 234 -12.37 -0.38 -1.99
CA LYS A 234 -12.22 -0.35 -3.45
C LYS A 234 -11.39 0.81 -3.97
N ILE A 235 -11.09 1.83 -3.15
CA ILE A 235 -10.11 2.87 -3.51
C ILE A 235 -8.69 2.30 -3.61
N ASP A 236 -8.32 1.34 -2.76
CA ASP A 236 -7.00 0.70 -2.80
C ASP A 236 -6.84 -0.18 -4.06
N VAL A 237 -7.95 -0.77 -4.54
CA VAL A 237 -7.99 -1.54 -5.79
C VAL A 237 -7.73 -0.62 -6.99
N TRP A 238 -8.36 0.56 -7.03
CA TRP A 238 -8.07 1.58 -8.04
C TRP A 238 -6.60 2.00 -8.00
N SER A 239 -6.08 2.33 -6.81
CA SER A 239 -4.68 2.72 -6.64
C SER A 239 -3.72 1.62 -7.11
N THR A 240 -4.06 0.35 -6.89
CA THR A 240 -3.30 -0.80 -7.38
C THR A 240 -3.32 -0.90 -8.91
N GLY A 241 -4.47 -0.62 -9.55
CA GLY A 241 -4.56 -0.48 -11.01
C GLY A 241 -3.64 0.61 -11.55
N CYS A 242 -3.56 1.77 -10.87
CA CYS A 242 -2.61 2.83 -11.22
C CYS A 242 -1.15 2.39 -11.06
N VAL A 243 -0.81 1.66 -9.99
CA VAL A 243 0.55 1.10 -9.78
C VAL A 243 0.89 0.11 -10.90
N MET A 244 -0.01 -0.82 -11.21
CA MET A 244 0.18 -1.81 -12.29
C MET A 244 0.40 -1.11 -13.63
N ALA A 245 -0.39 -0.08 -13.95
CA ALA A 245 -0.22 0.73 -15.15
C ALA A 245 1.16 1.37 -15.22
N GLU A 246 1.59 1.99 -14.11
CA GLU A 246 2.87 2.69 -14.02
C GLU A 246 4.06 1.75 -14.22
N LEU A 247 4.00 0.52 -13.70
CA LEU A 247 5.05 -0.48 -13.92
C LEU A 247 5.15 -0.92 -15.38
N MET A 248 4.01 -1.04 -16.07
CA MET A 248 3.98 -1.40 -17.50
C MET A 248 4.38 -0.24 -18.43
N LEU A 249 4.15 1.01 -18.01
CA LEU A 249 4.45 2.21 -18.82
C LEU A 249 5.82 2.82 -18.50
N GLY A 250 6.36 2.56 -17.31
CA GLY A 250 7.52 3.28 -16.77
C GLY A 250 7.19 4.69 -16.27
N GLN A 251 5.93 5.12 -16.29
CA GLN A 251 5.51 6.45 -15.83
C GLN A 251 4.07 6.41 -15.31
N PRO A 252 3.67 7.35 -14.42
CA PRO A 252 2.31 7.40 -13.90
C PRO A 252 1.27 7.48 -15.02
N LEU A 253 0.20 6.68 -14.92
CA LEU A 253 -0.89 6.67 -15.92
C LEU A 253 -1.68 7.97 -15.92
N PHE A 254 -1.90 8.56 -14.75
CA PHE A 254 -2.70 9.77 -14.56
C PHE A 254 -1.90 10.87 -13.83
N PRO A 255 -1.02 11.60 -14.53
CA PRO A 255 -0.12 12.57 -13.92
C PRO A 255 -0.76 13.97 -13.74
N GLY A 256 -1.87 14.08 -13.01
CA GLY A 256 -2.57 15.36 -12.81
C GLY A 256 -1.81 16.34 -11.90
N GLU A 257 -1.82 17.64 -12.23
CA GLU A 257 -1.13 18.67 -11.44
C GLU A 257 -1.98 19.16 -10.25
N SER A 258 -3.30 19.18 -10.41
CA SER A 258 -4.30 19.49 -9.38
C SER A 258 -5.32 18.36 -9.20
N GLY A 259 -6.27 18.51 -8.26
CA GLY A 259 -7.38 17.55 -8.13
C GLY A 259 -8.27 17.51 -9.37
N ILE A 260 -8.48 18.67 -10.01
CA ILE A 260 -9.28 18.78 -11.25
C ILE A 260 -8.51 18.16 -12.41
N ASP A 261 -7.21 18.49 -12.56
CA ASP A 261 -6.40 17.93 -13.63
C ASP A 261 -6.25 16.41 -13.51
N GLN A 262 -6.22 15.88 -12.29
CA GLN A 262 -6.24 14.44 -12.05
C GLN A 262 -7.49 13.78 -12.67
N LEU A 263 -8.68 14.38 -12.50
CA LEU A 263 -9.90 13.89 -13.13
C LEU A 263 -9.84 14.01 -14.66
N VAL A 264 -9.26 15.09 -15.18
CA VAL A 264 -9.05 15.28 -16.62
C VAL A 264 -8.16 14.17 -17.20
N GLU A 265 -7.05 13.82 -16.55
CA GLU A 265 -6.19 12.71 -16.99
C GLU A 265 -6.92 11.37 -16.99
N ILE A 266 -7.78 11.11 -16.00
CA ILE A 266 -8.62 9.90 -15.96
C ILE A 266 -9.59 9.88 -17.14
N ILE A 267 -10.29 10.99 -17.39
CA ILE A 267 -11.27 11.11 -18.48
C ILE A 267 -10.61 10.94 -19.86
N LYS A 268 -9.36 11.38 -20.06
CA LYS A 268 -8.62 11.17 -21.32
C LYS A 268 -8.47 9.69 -21.67
N VAL A 269 -8.41 8.81 -20.67
CA VAL A 269 -8.26 7.36 -20.86
C VAL A 269 -9.61 6.65 -20.81
N LEU A 270 -10.40 6.85 -19.75
CA LEU A 270 -11.66 6.14 -19.53
C LEU A 270 -12.85 6.76 -20.28
N GLY A 271 -12.68 7.94 -20.87
CA GLY A 271 -13.77 8.73 -21.43
C GLY A 271 -14.58 9.43 -20.34
N THR A 272 -15.58 10.20 -20.76
CA THR A 272 -16.43 10.94 -19.83
C THR A 272 -17.31 9.98 -19.04
N PRO A 273 -17.34 10.05 -17.68
CA PRO A 273 -18.19 9.18 -16.89
C PRO A 273 -19.66 9.45 -17.21
N THR A 274 -20.45 8.38 -17.31
CA THR A 274 -21.90 8.46 -17.46
C THR A 274 -22.54 9.04 -16.19
N ARG A 275 -23.78 9.54 -16.30
CA ARG A 275 -24.55 10.05 -15.14
C ARG A 275 -24.67 9.01 -14.02
N GLU A 276 -24.84 7.74 -14.41
CA GLU A 276 -24.94 6.63 -13.47
C GLU A 276 -23.61 6.35 -12.76
N GLN A 277 -22.49 6.36 -13.49
CA GLN A 277 -21.15 6.26 -12.88
C GLN A 277 -20.90 7.41 -11.89
N ILE A 278 -21.22 8.66 -12.25
CA ILE A 278 -21.10 9.81 -11.35
C ILE A 278 -21.96 9.60 -10.09
N ARG A 279 -23.20 9.14 -10.24
CA ARG A 279 -24.09 8.84 -9.11
C ARG A 279 -23.48 7.83 -8.15
N THR A 280 -22.84 6.78 -8.66
CA THR A 280 -22.18 5.75 -7.82
C THR A 280 -20.90 6.25 -7.14
N MET A 281 -20.22 7.26 -7.72
CA MET A 281 -19.05 7.88 -7.11
C MET A 281 -19.42 8.92 -6.06
N ASN A 282 -20.30 9.87 -6.41
CA ASN A 282 -20.88 10.83 -5.48
C ASN A 282 -22.20 11.41 -6.06
N PRO A 283 -23.37 11.12 -5.46
CA PRO A 283 -24.66 11.59 -5.96
C PRO A 283 -24.80 13.12 -5.95
N ASN A 284 -24.02 13.84 -5.13
CA ASN A 284 -24.08 15.30 -5.05
C ASN A 284 -23.49 16.01 -6.29
N TYR A 285 -22.81 15.29 -7.19
CA TYR A 285 -22.12 15.85 -8.37
C TYR A 285 -22.77 15.46 -9.71
N MET A 286 -23.96 14.85 -9.68
CA MET A 286 -24.65 14.31 -10.88
C MET A 286 -24.95 15.34 -11.97
N GLU A 287 -25.13 16.61 -11.60
CA GLU A 287 -25.49 17.69 -12.52
C GLU A 287 -24.27 18.41 -13.12
N HIS A 288 -23.05 18.00 -12.74
CA HIS A 288 -21.84 18.59 -13.27
C HIS A 288 -21.64 18.19 -14.74
N LYS A 289 -21.47 19.19 -15.62
CA LYS A 289 -21.26 18.95 -17.05
C LYS A 289 -19.77 18.83 -17.36
N PHE A 290 -19.39 17.72 -17.98
CA PHE A 290 -18.05 17.49 -18.49
C PHE A 290 -18.05 17.55 -20.03
N PRO A 291 -16.96 18.02 -20.65
CA PRO A 291 -16.73 17.81 -22.08
C PRO A 291 -16.88 16.32 -22.42
N GLN A 292 -17.53 16.03 -23.54
CA GLN A 292 -17.73 14.65 -24.00
C GLN A 292 -16.46 14.15 -24.69
N ILE A 293 -15.79 13.21 -24.06
CA ILE A 293 -14.53 12.60 -24.49
C ILE A 293 -14.78 11.10 -24.60
N LYS A 294 -14.44 10.52 -25.76
CA LYS A 294 -14.53 9.07 -25.97
C LYS A 294 -13.37 8.37 -25.25
N PRO A 295 -13.59 7.17 -24.69
CA PRO A 295 -12.52 6.39 -24.08
C PRO A 295 -11.39 6.12 -25.07
N HIS A 296 -10.15 6.22 -24.59
CA HIS A 296 -8.99 5.77 -25.33
C HIS A 296 -8.74 4.28 -25.01
N PRO A 297 -8.88 3.36 -25.98
CA PRO A 297 -8.77 1.93 -25.71
C PRO A 297 -7.46 1.55 -25.02
N PHE A 298 -7.53 0.75 -23.95
CA PHE A 298 -6.35 0.34 -23.18
C PHE A 298 -5.28 -0.38 -24.02
N ASN A 299 -5.67 -1.12 -25.06
CA ASN A 299 -4.72 -1.73 -26.01
C ASN A 299 -3.87 -0.71 -26.79
N LYS A 300 -4.34 0.54 -26.93
CA LYS A 300 -3.57 1.65 -27.54
C LYS A 300 -2.69 2.36 -26.52
N VAL A 301 -3.09 2.38 -25.25
CA VAL A 301 -2.29 2.85 -24.11
C VAL A 301 -1.11 1.91 -23.87
N PHE A 302 -1.40 0.60 -23.73
CA PHE A 302 -0.44 -0.44 -23.38
C PHE A 302 -0.07 -1.30 -24.59
N ARG A 303 0.52 -0.68 -25.63
CA ARG A 303 0.74 -1.32 -26.94
C ARG A 303 1.55 -2.62 -26.93
N ARG A 304 2.36 -2.84 -25.89
CA ARG A 304 3.24 -4.02 -25.73
C ARG A 304 2.81 -4.95 -24.61
N ALA A 305 1.72 -4.63 -23.90
CA ALA A 305 1.25 -5.47 -22.81
C ALA A 305 0.48 -6.70 -23.34
N PRO A 306 0.56 -7.85 -22.64
CA PRO A 306 -0.25 -9.01 -22.97
C PRO A 306 -1.74 -8.71 -22.74
N HIS A 307 -2.59 -9.49 -23.42
CA HIS A 307 -4.05 -9.28 -23.37
C HIS A 307 -4.58 -9.38 -21.93
N GLU A 308 -4.11 -10.35 -21.16
CA GLU A 308 -4.53 -10.60 -19.78
C GLU A 308 -4.15 -9.46 -18.84
N ALA A 309 -3.08 -8.70 -19.13
CA ALA A 309 -2.73 -7.51 -18.36
C ALA A 309 -3.70 -6.35 -18.64
N ILE A 310 -4.08 -6.19 -19.91
CA ILE A 310 -5.07 -5.19 -20.34
C ILE A 310 -6.47 -5.53 -19.79
N ASP A 311 -6.82 -6.81 -19.77
CA ASP A 311 -8.08 -7.29 -19.21
C ASP A 311 -8.16 -7.01 -17.70
N LEU A 312 -7.12 -7.41 -16.96
CA LEU A 312 -7.04 -7.14 -15.52
C LEU A 312 -7.12 -5.64 -15.22
N ILE A 313 -6.33 -4.80 -15.91
CA ILE A 313 -6.30 -3.37 -15.60
C ILE A 313 -7.65 -2.69 -15.90
N SER A 314 -8.37 -3.16 -16.93
CA SER A 314 -9.71 -2.68 -17.24
C SER A 314 -10.68 -2.99 -16.11
N ALA A 315 -10.60 -4.19 -15.53
CA ALA A 315 -11.43 -4.62 -14.39
C ALA A 315 -11.05 -3.97 -13.04
N LEU A 316 -9.91 -3.26 -12.98
CA LEU A 316 -9.46 -2.52 -11.80
C LEU A 316 -9.80 -1.02 -11.88
N LEU A 317 -9.69 -0.43 -13.07
CA LEU A 317 -9.84 1.01 -13.33
C LEU A 317 -11.25 1.36 -13.80
N GLU A 318 -12.24 0.99 -12.99
CA GLU A 318 -13.65 1.32 -13.22
C GLU A 318 -14.10 2.55 -12.43
N TYR A 319 -14.95 3.39 -13.04
CA TYR A 319 -15.54 4.54 -12.35
C TYR A 319 -16.45 4.09 -11.20
N THR A 320 -17.32 3.11 -11.45
CA THR A 320 -18.23 2.58 -10.43
C THR A 320 -17.44 1.68 -9.47
N PRO A 321 -17.28 2.08 -8.18
CA PRO A 321 -16.35 1.37 -7.27
C PRO A 321 -16.69 -0.09 -7.04
N THR A 322 -17.98 -0.44 -7.09
CA THR A 322 -18.48 -1.81 -6.90
C THR A 322 -18.25 -2.72 -8.10
N GLN A 323 -17.95 -2.18 -9.28
CA GLN A 323 -17.61 -2.96 -10.47
C GLN A 323 -16.14 -3.36 -10.53
N ARG A 324 -15.28 -2.72 -9.74
CA ARG A 324 -13.87 -3.12 -9.61
C ARG A 324 -13.81 -4.51 -8.96
N LEU A 325 -12.90 -5.36 -9.41
CA LEU A 325 -12.60 -6.62 -8.73
C LEU A 325 -12.29 -6.40 -7.24
N SER A 326 -12.60 -7.34 -6.37
CA SER A 326 -11.99 -7.38 -5.04
C SER A 326 -10.52 -7.83 -5.16
N ALA A 327 -9.73 -7.57 -4.12
CA ALA A 327 -8.34 -7.98 -4.12
C ALA A 327 -8.17 -9.51 -4.29
N ILE A 328 -9.02 -10.31 -3.64
CA ILE A 328 -8.97 -11.78 -3.74
C ILE A 328 -9.45 -12.31 -5.10
N GLU A 329 -10.45 -11.67 -5.72
CA GLU A 329 -10.88 -11.99 -7.08
C GLU A 329 -9.78 -11.64 -8.10
N ALA A 330 -9.11 -10.50 -7.93
CA ALA A 330 -7.99 -10.09 -8.78
C ALA A 330 -6.87 -11.13 -8.74
N MET A 331 -6.53 -11.70 -7.58
CA MET A 331 -5.53 -12.76 -7.48
C MET A 331 -5.86 -13.98 -8.35
N CYS A 332 -7.15 -14.29 -8.57
CA CYS A 332 -7.61 -15.43 -9.38
C CYS A 332 -7.56 -15.18 -10.89
N HIS A 333 -7.25 -13.95 -11.31
CA HIS A 333 -7.22 -13.55 -12.70
C HIS A 333 -6.20 -14.35 -13.53
N PRO A 334 -6.50 -14.68 -14.81
CA PRO A 334 -5.58 -15.40 -15.71
C PRO A 334 -4.19 -14.76 -15.87
N PHE A 335 -4.10 -13.44 -15.68
CA PHE A 335 -2.82 -12.70 -15.67
C PHE A 335 -1.77 -13.33 -14.73
N PHE A 336 -2.20 -13.95 -13.63
CA PHE A 336 -1.33 -14.55 -12.62
C PHE A 336 -1.08 -16.05 -12.82
N ASP A 337 -1.58 -16.68 -13.89
CA ASP A 337 -1.43 -18.13 -14.08
C ASP A 337 0.00 -18.61 -14.22
N GLU A 338 0.87 -17.78 -14.81
CA GLU A 338 2.31 -18.07 -14.87
C GLU A 338 2.92 -18.23 -13.47
N LEU A 339 2.42 -17.53 -12.45
CA LEU A 339 2.92 -17.68 -11.08
C LEU A 339 2.52 -19.02 -10.44
N ARG A 340 1.48 -19.68 -10.97
CA ARG A 340 0.98 -20.99 -10.50
C ARG A 340 1.63 -22.16 -11.22
N ASP A 341 2.47 -21.92 -12.22
CA ASP A 341 3.25 -22.98 -12.86
C ASP A 341 4.48 -23.29 -11.98
N PRO A 342 4.65 -24.54 -11.50
CA PRO A 342 5.80 -24.93 -10.67
C PRO A 342 7.15 -24.82 -11.41
N ASN A 343 7.15 -24.66 -12.73
CA ASN A 343 8.36 -24.49 -13.54
C ASN A 343 8.76 -23.02 -13.73
N THR A 344 7.90 -22.07 -13.32
CA THR A 344 8.23 -20.65 -13.42
C THR A 344 9.42 -20.31 -12.52
N ARG A 345 10.35 -19.53 -13.07
CA ARG A 345 11.55 -19.06 -12.38
C ARG A 345 11.68 -17.56 -12.54
N LEU A 346 12.08 -16.88 -11.48
CA LEU A 346 12.31 -15.44 -11.45
C LEU A 346 13.67 -15.14 -12.11
N PRO A 347 13.71 -14.34 -13.20
CA PRO A 347 14.99 -13.91 -13.76
C PRO A 347 15.75 -12.98 -12.81
N ASP A 348 17.07 -12.96 -12.91
CA ASP A 348 17.90 -11.89 -12.34
C ASP A 348 17.87 -10.67 -13.28
N SER A 349 16.82 -9.88 -13.19
CA SER A 349 16.64 -8.68 -14.01
C SER A 349 17.62 -7.55 -13.66
N ARG A 350 18.42 -7.70 -12.60
CA ARG A 350 19.42 -6.71 -12.17
C ARG A 350 20.82 -7.04 -12.69
N HIS A 351 21.09 -8.30 -13.00
CA HIS A 351 22.37 -8.75 -13.55
C HIS A 351 22.17 -9.56 -14.83
N PRO A 352 22.45 -8.98 -16.02
CA PRO A 352 22.40 -9.72 -17.28
C PRO A 352 23.28 -10.98 -17.22
N GLY A 353 22.68 -12.15 -17.43
CA GLY A 353 23.36 -13.45 -17.34
C GLY A 353 23.35 -14.09 -15.94
N GLY A 354 22.69 -13.47 -14.96
CA GLY A 354 22.45 -14.08 -13.65
C GLY A 354 21.57 -15.32 -13.75
N ALA A 355 21.75 -16.25 -12.80
CA ALA A 355 20.96 -17.48 -12.76
C ALA A 355 19.49 -17.18 -12.42
N ALA A 356 18.58 -17.91 -13.08
CA ALA A 356 17.18 -17.89 -12.69
C ALA A 356 17.03 -18.54 -11.30
N ARG A 357 16.11 -18.01 -10.49
CA ARG A 357 15.87 -18.45 -9.11
C ARG A 357 14.41 -18.86 -8.92
N ASP A 358 14.13 -19.58 -7.85
CA ASP A 358 12.76 -19.92 -7.48
C ASP A 358 11.95 -18.66 -7.12
N LEU A 359 10.65 -18.71 -7.34
CA LEU A 359 9.73 -17.67 -6.84
C LEU A 359 9.68 -17.71 -5.30
N PRO A 360 9.39 -16.58 -4.62
CA PRO A 360 9.07 -16.62 -3.20
C PRO A 360 7.80 -17.46 -2.95
N ASN A 361 7.54 -17.83 -1.70
CA ASN A 361 6.33 -18.59 -1.39
C ASN A 361 5.06 -17.74 -1.62
N LEU A 362 4.24 -18.13 -2.58
CA LEU A 362 3.02 -17.40 -2.98
C LEU A 362 1.73 -18.05 -2.49
N PHE A 363 1.80 -19.29 -1.99
CA PHE A 363 0.64 -20.15 -1.77
C PHE A 363 0.52 -20.69 -0.34
N ASP A 364 1.29 -20.14 0.59
CA ASP A 364 1.28 -20.45 2.02
C ASP A 364 0.11 -19.79 2.78
N PHE A 365 -1.07 -19.72 2.16
CA PHE A 365 -2.26 -19.08 2.69
C PHE A 365 -2.59 -19.54 4.11
N SER A 366 -2.98 -18.59 4.95
CA SER A 366 -3.53 -18.84 6.28
C SER A 366 -5.00 -19.23 6.23
N ARG A 367 -5.51 -19.80 7.34
CA ARG A 367 -6.96 -20.01 7.52
C ARG A 367 -7.76 -18.72 7.33
N HIS A 368 -7.22 -17.58 7.78
CA HIS A 368 -7.85 -16.27 7.60
C HIS A 368 -8.02 -15.94 6.12
N GLU A 369 -6.95 -16.02 5.33
CA GLU A 369 -6.98 -15.71 3.90
C GLU A 369 -7.93 -16.63 3.11
N LEU A 370 -7.91 -17.94 3.40
CA LEU A 370 -8.79 -18.92 2.76
C LEU A 370 -10.28 -18.76 3.15
N SER A 371 -10.57 -18.02 4.23
CA SER A 371 -11.93 -17.72 4.68
C SER A 371 -12.55 -16.52 3.98
N ILE A 372 -11.74 -15.69 3.30
CA ILE A 372 -12.21 -14.45 2.66
C ILE A 372 -13.20 -14.75 1.52
N ALA A 373 -12.88 -15.73 0.67
CA ALA A 373 -13.74 -16.17 -0.42
C ALA A 373 -13.53 -17.68 -0.70
N PRO A 374 -14.10 -18.57 0.12
CA PRO A 374 -13.80 -20.00 0.07
C PRO A 374 -14.03 -20.66 -1.29
N ALA A 375 -15.01 -20.16 -2.06
CA ALA A 375 -15.30 -20.62 -3.42
C ALA A 375 -14.13 -20.42 -4.41
N LEU A 376 -13.17 -19.54 -4.08
CA LEU A 376 -11.99 -19.26 -4.90
C LEU A 376 -10.77 -20.08 -4.48
N ASN A 377 -10.82 -20.84 -3.37
CA ASN A 377 -9.64 -21.52 -2.82
C ASN A 377 -9.02 -22.52 -3.80
N SER A 378 -9.83 -23.22 -4.60
CA SER A 378 -9.35 -24.15 -5.63
C SER A 378 -8.57 -23.47 -6.76
N ARG A 379 -8.81 -22.17 -6.97
CA ARG A 379 -8.09 -21.33 -7.95
C ARG A 379 -6.88 -20.62 -7.33
N LEU A 380 -6.96 -20.25 -6.06
CA LEU A 380 -5.86 -19.65 -5.31
C LEU A 380 -4.74 -20.65 -5.03
N VAL A 381 -5.09 -21.89 -4.66
CA VAL A 381 -4.14 -22.94 -4.27
C VAL A 381 -3.91 -23.91 -5.43
N PRO A 382 -2.77 -23.83 -6.14
CA PRO A 382 -2.47 -24.77 -7.21
C PRO A 382 -2.22 -26.19 -6.64
N PRO A 383 -2.40 -27.26 -7.45
CA PRO A 383 -2.28 -28.64 -6.97
C PRO A 383 -0.98 -28.95 -6.23
N HIS A 384 0.15 -28.42 -6.70
CA HIS A 384 1.47 -28.66 -6.11
C HIS A 384 1.65 -28.01 -4.72
N ALA A 385 0.81 -27.05 -4.34
CA ALA A 385 0.86 -26.38 -3.03
C ALA A 385 -0.07 -27.02 -1.98
N ARG A 386 -1.03 -27.87 -2.39
CA ARG A 386 -2.05 -28.44 -1.50
C ARG A 386 -1.47 -29.24 -0.34
N ALA A 387 -0.51 -30.14 -0.64
CA ALA A 387 0.12 -30.99 0.37
C ALA A 387 0.78 -30.18 1.51
N ALA A 388 1.36 -29.02 1.20
CA ALA A 388 1.97 -28.15 2.21
C ALA A 388 0.93 -27.48 3.13
N LEU A 389 -0.26 -27.17 2.61
CA LEU A 389 -1.38 -26.64 3.40
C LEU A 389 -2.06 -27.73 4.23
N GLU A 390 -2.28 -28.91 3.66
CA GLU A 390 -2.80 -30.08 4.38
C GLU A 390 -1.92 -30.46 5.57
N ALA A 391 -0.59 -30.43 5.39
CA ALA A 391 0.36 -30.65 6.49
C ALA A 391 0.25 -29.62 7.63
N ARG A 392 -0.34 -28.44 7.36
CA ARG A 392 -0.66 -27.39 8.35
C ARG A 392 -2.09 -27.49 8.88
N GLY A 393 -2.83 -28.54 8.53
CA GLY A 393 -4.22 -28.76 8.92
C GLY A 393 -5.24 -27.97 8.10
N LEU A 394 -4.87 -27.50 6.91
CA LEU A 394 -5.74 -26.73 6.01
C LEU A 394 -6.13 -27.60 4.79
N ASP A 395 -7.14 -28.45 4.99
CA ASP A 395 -7.80 -29.19 3.89
C ASP A 395 -8.70 -28.23 3.10
N ILE A 396 -8.38 -28.02 1.83
CA ILE A 396 -9.10 -27.10 0.94
C ILE A 396 -10.47 -27.65 0.53
N ASP A 397 -10.60 -28.97 0.40
CA ASP A 397 -11.81 -29.62 -0.09
C ASP A 397 -12.85 -29.76 1.05
N ASN A 398 -12.40 -29.78 2.32
CA ASN A 398 -13.24 -29.81 3.52
C ASN A 398 -13.08 -28.56 4.41
N PHE A 399 -12.75 -27.41 3.82
CA PHE A 399 -12.41 -26.19 4.54
C PHE A 399 -13.60 -25.57 5.30
N THR A 400 -13.43 -25.30 6.60
CA THR A 400 -14.41 -24.55 7.40
C THR A 400 -13.96 -23.10 7.59
N PRO A 401 -14.60 -22.12 6.91
CA PRO A 401 -14.19 -20.72 6.95
C PRO A 401 -14.50 -20.07 8.30
N LEU A 402 -13.72 -19.05 8.65
CA LEU A 402 -14.04 -18.08 9.69
C LEU A 402 -15.27 -17.26 9.27
N THR A 403 -16.05 -16.82 10.24
CA THR A 403 -17.14 -15.86 10.02
C THR A 403 -16.59 -14.46 9.73
N LYS A 404 -17.43 -13.58 9.17
CA LYS A 404 -17.05 -12.18 8.94
C LYS A 404 -16.70 -11.50 10.26
N GLU A 405 -17.45 -11.78 11.33
CA GLU A 405 -17.27 -11.20 12.66
C GLU A 405 -15.97 -11.65 13.33
N GLU A 406 -15.50 -12.86 13.03
CA GLU A 406 -14.20 -13.39 13.47
C GLU A 406 -13.03 -12.76 12.71
N MET A 407 -13.22 -12.42 11.44
CA MET A 407 -12.18 -11.79 10.61
C MET A 407 -12.06 -10.27 10.82
N MET A 408 -13.11 -9.58 11.26
CA MET A 408 -13.09 -8.12 11.41
C MET A 408 -12.08 -7.66 12.48
N ALA A 409 -11.26 -6.66 12.13
CA ALA A 409 -10.36 -6.04 13.09
C ALA A 409 -11.15 -5.35 14.22
N ARG A 410 -10.67 -5.51 15.45
CA ARG A 410 -11.14 -4.79 16.62
C ARG A 410 -9.95 -4.05 17.21
N LEU A 411 -10.10 -2.74 17.42
CA LEU A 411 -9.07 -1.93 18.09
C LEU A 411 -9.44 -1.82 19.55
N ASP A 412 -8.48 -2.15 20.42
CA ASP A 412 -8.58 -1.94 21.88
C ASP A 412 -8.41 -0.45 22.26
#